data_AF-A0A819ZDZ4-F1
#
_entry.id   AF-A0A819ZDZ4-F1
#
_cell.length_a   1.000
_cell.length_b   1.000
_cell.length_c   1.000
_cell.angle_alpha   90.00
_cell.angle_beta   90.00
_cell.angle_gamma   90.00
#
_symmetry.space_group_name_H-M   'P 1'
#
loop_
_entity.id
_entity.type
_entity.pdbx_description
1 polymer ?
#
loop_
_entity_poly.entity_id
_entity_poly.type
_entity_poly.pdbx_seq_one_letter_code
_entity_poly.pdbx_strand_id
1 'polypeptide(L)'
;MLQGNVENFMDYLKKLRVPSIINYENLSQLETFDQYMGTMHTLLFINYFDSTVFEMPAEQWSRECLCVDLLTRCSNNTPEQVVSFYHYLTQLEQYKQYDLYDDDRDRILQELIRKQRTYLMNLSEINQVLIYLQTLTDRSFEILQSDDVNWFDSLRRFFINDKLEECLCNVMYPQSLINHLVDRITKQEALSADLIEPFLKNVRQPQHVITNLDMITKYHITNIELIQLFANVSKDTIDFTSFVHQMELIVLNRALIRLWHGPQEQLTLAHVYLCRLLELGWMFEKLIELLNHIRIEIDSCDSLYRFIDSLKIIYDYRMKDNIVHRLNKIYSSEDAHSWPLLVHICVVENCFGSTNLEQTISTILEEIKHLNKIQFSTPFIEILQRINQAFESDSSICKQQVSIKNWSISNIKAWASYSVSHGQIDSMEREYLPEILAVIRRAIYLHVNFEVREIQLLAILIILNRNHDGGRLLQILTGEGKSTIVSILTVIKSLQGKHVDIITSSMMLAKRDVNEWKPFYQMFKLTAAHNNDETNYV
;
A
#
# COMPACT_ATOMS: atom_id res chain seq x y z
N MET A 1 -17.48 75.16 -14.40
CA MET A 1 -17.84 75.62 -15.76
C MET A 1 -17.09 74.70 -16.72
N LEU A 2 -17.63 73.60 -17.21
CA LEU A 2 -18.83 73.48 -18.05
C LEU A 2 -20.08 73.03 -17.27
N GLN A 3 -21.11 73.88 -17.31
CA GLN A 3 -22.49 73.49 -17.08
C GLN A 3 -23.04 72.93 -18.39
N GLY A 4 -23.47 71.68 -18.36
CA GLY A 4 -24.34 71.09 -19.36
C GLY A 4 -25.15 70.03 -18.65
N ASN A 5 -26.44 70.27 -18.46
CA ASN A 5 -27.36 69.26 -17.94
C ASN A 5 -27.22 68.02 -18.82
N VAL A 6 -26.82 66.90 -18.24
CA VAL A 6 -26.83 65.61 -18.93
C VAL A 6 -28.31 65.32 -19.21
N GLU A 7 -28.70 65.50 -20.47
CA GLU A 7 -29.94 64.97 -21.03
C GLU A 7 -30.09 63.52 -20.57
N ASN A 8 -31.29 63.14 -20.15
CA ASN A 8 -31.65 61.78 -19.72
C ASN A 8 -30.88 60.75 -20.56
N PHE A 9 -30.01 59.94 -19.96
CA PHE A 9 -29.09 59.06 -20.68
C PHE A 9 -29.80 58.27 -21.80
N MET A 10 -31.03 57.84 -21.54
CA MET A 10 -31.97 57.20 -22.48
C MET A 10 -32.21 57.95 -23.81
N ASP A 11 -32.05 59.26 -23.86
CA ASP A 11 -32.20 60.07 -25.08
C ASP A 11 -30.90 60.13 -25.92
N TYR A 12 -29.73 59.98 -25.30
CA TYR A 12 -28.47 59.76 -26.01
C TYR A 12 -28.43 58.34 -26.61
N LEU A 13 -28.98 57.37 -25.88
CA LEU A 13 -29.10 55.97 -26.28
C LEU A 13 -29.86 55.78 -27.59
N LYS A 14 -31.00 56.47 -27.77
CA LYS A 14 -31.79 56.42 -29.01
C LYS A 14 -31.06 56.97 -30.25
N LYS A 15 -29.97 57.73 -30.08
CA LYS A 15 -29.19 58.32 -31.18
C LYS A 15 -28.07 57.40 -31.68
N LEU A 16 -27.63 56.41 -30.91
CA LEU A 16 -26.65 55.41 -31.33
C LEU A 16 -27.35 54.36 -32.22
N ARG A 17 -26.99 54.22 -33.50
CA ARG A 17 -27.57 53.17 -34.36
C ARG A 17 -27.01 51.80 -34.00
N VAL A 18 -27.65 51.12 -33.04
CA VAL A 18 -27.38 49.71 -32.72
C VAL A 18 -27.96 48.80 -33.82
N PRO A 19 -27.32 47.67 -34.18
CA PRO A 19 -27.88 46.69 -35.13
C PRO A 19 -29.33 46.30 -34.79
N SER A 20 -30.18 46.13 -35.81
CA SER A 20 -31.62 45.89 -35.64
C SER A 20 -32.00 44.60 -34.89
N ILE A 21 -31.03 43.72 -34.66
CA ILE A 21 -31.15 42.49 -33.87
C ILE A 21 -31.19 42.78 -32.36
N ILE A 22 -30.68 43.93 -31.92
CA ILE A 22 -30.57 44.28 -30.51
C ILE A 22 -31.79 45.09 -30.07
N ASN A 23 -32.63 44.51 -29.21
CA ASN A 23 -33.81 45.20 -28.66
C ASN A 23 -33.40 46.21 -27.58
N TYR A 24 -33.79 47.47 -27.76
CA TYR A 24 -33.58 48.54 -26.77
C TYR A 24 -34.26 48.29 -25.43
N GLU A 25 -35.36 47.54 -25.39
CA GLU A 25 -36.04 47.19 -24.13
C GLU A 25 -35.18 46.28 -23.26
N ASN A 26 -34.42 45.36 -23.86
CA ASN A 26 -33.49 44.50 -23.12
C ASN A 26 -32.26 45.27 -22.64
N LEU A 27 -31.71 46.19 -23.46
CA LEU A 27 -30.62 47.09 -23.03
C LEU A 27 -31.00 47.99 -21.85
N SER A 28 -32.29 48.35 -21.74
CA SER A 28 -32.78 49.16 -20.62
C SER A 28 -32.86 48.40 -19.28
N GLN A 29 -32.60 47.08 -19.29
CA GLN A 29 -32.51 46.26 -18.08
C GLN A 29 -31.16 46.41 -17.36
N LEU A 30 -30.13 46.96 -18.03
CA LEU A 30 -28.85 47.26 -17.39
C LEU A 30 -29.02 48.43 -16.39
N GLU A 31 -28.68 48.19 -15.14
CA GLU A 31 -28.96 49.10 -14.03
C GLU A 31 -28.01 50.30 -13.96
N THR A 32 -26.80 50.17 -14.52
CA THR A 32 -25.75 51.20 -14.43
C THR A 32 -25.26 51.70 -15.79
N PHE A 33 -24.76 52.95 -15.81
CA PHE A 33 -24.15 53.54 -17.02
C PHE A 33 -22.91 52.76 -17.48
N ASP A 34 -22.12 52.26 -16.53
CA ASP A 34 -20.90 51.49 -16.80
C ASP A 34 -21.23 50.17 -17.49
N GLN A 35 -22.26 49.45 -17.02
CA GLN A 35 -22.77 48.23 -17.65
C GLN A 35 -23.13 48.44 -19.12
N TYR A 36 -23.84 49.53 -19.39
CA TYR A 36 -24.23 49.88 -20.75
C TYR A 36 -23.00 50.18 -21.62
N MET A 37 -22.09 51.04 -21.14
CA MET A 37 -20.93 51.45 -21.92
C MET A 37 -19.97 50.30 -22.19
N GLY A 38 -19.74 49.41 -21.22
CA GLY A 38 -18.91 48.22 -21.39
C GLY A 38 -19.54 47.21 -22.35
N THR A 39 -20.86 47.00 -22.29
CA THR A 39 -21.58 46.16 -23.26
C THR A 39 -21.47 46.72 -24.69
N MET A 40 -21.65 48.03 -24.86
CA MET A 40 -21.51 48.67 -26.17
C MET A 40 -20.07 48.64 -26.69
N HIS A 41 -19.09 48.84 -25.82
CA HIS A 41 -17.68 48.70 -26.18
C HIS A 41 -17.37 47.28 -26.65
N THR A 42 -17.90 46.28 -25.95
CA THR A 42 -17.76 44.87 -26.33
C THR A 42 -18.36 44.58 -27.69
N LEU A 43 -19.59 45.04 -27.96
CA LEU A 43 -20.24 44.88 -29.27
C LEU A 43 -19.46 45.53 -30.42
N LEU A 44 -18.72 46.60 -30.15
CA LEU A 44 -17.84 47.25 -31.14
C LEU A 44 -16.49 46.55 -31.29
N PHE A 45 -16.06 45.77 -30.30
CA PHE A 45 -14.76 45.09 -30.28
C PHE A 45 -14.77 43.74 -31.00
N ILE A 46 -15.89 43.03 -30.94
CA ILE A 46 -16.05 41.68 -31.51
C ILE A 46 -16.19 41.71 -33.04
N ASN A 47 -15.76 40.62 -33.69
CA ASN A 47 -15.92 40.44 -35.15
C ASN A 47 -16.99 39.40 -35.51
N TYR A 48 -17.24 38.44 -34.63
CA TYR A 48 -18.25 37.40 -34.79
C TYR A 48 -19.25 37.46 -33.65
N PHE A 49 -20.53 37.33 -33.95
CA PHE A 49 -21.61 37.27 -32.96
C PHE A 49 -22.69 36.28 -33.36
N ASP A 50 -23.34 35.68 -32.37
CA ASP A 50 -24.53 34.86 -32.53
C ASP A 50 -25.75 35.66 -32.06
N SER A 51 -26.78 35.77 -32.90
CA SER A 51 -27.99 36.51 -32.57
C SER A 51 -28.78 35.91 -31.40
N THR A 52 -28.60 34.61 -31.11
CA THR A 52 -29.27 33.92 -30.00
C THR A 52 -28.83 34.43 -28.63
N VAL A 53 -27.64 35.05 -28.52
CA VAL A 53 -27.14 35.67 -27.28
C VAL A 53 -28.11 36.74 -26.75
N PHE A 54 -28.80 37.45 -27.64
CA PHE A 54 -29.73 38.53 -27.25
C PHE A 54 -31.07 38.02 -26.69
N GLU A 55 -31.30 36.71 -26.66
CA GLU A 55 -32.41 36.07 -25.94
C GLU A 55 -32.11 35.90 -24.44
N MET A 56 -30.83 36.01 -24.03
CA MET A 56 -30.37 35.93 -22.65
C MET A 56 -30.53 37.27 -21.91
N PRO A 57 -30.42 37.32 -20.57
CA PRO A 57 -30.39 38.57 -19.81
C PRO A 57 -29.27 39.52 -20.28
N ALA A 58 -29.56 40.82 -20.34
CA ALA A 58 -28.64 41.82 -20.90
C ALA A 58 -27.28 41.88 -20.19
N GLU A 59 -27.25 41.56 -18.89
CA GLU A 59 -26.05 41.47 -18.06
C GLU A 59 -25.03 40.43 -18.56
N GLN A 60 -25.50 39.40 -19.28
CA GLN A 60 -24.66 38.32 -19.80
C GLN A 60 -24.20 38.57 -21.24
N TRP A 61 -24.75 39.57 -21.92
CA TRP A 61 -24.48 39.77 -23.34
C TRP A 61 -23.00 40.00 -23.64
N SER A 62 -22.32 40.84 -22.84
CA SER A 62 -20.90 41.13 -23.06
C SER A 62 -20.05 39.86 -22.97
N ARG A 63 -20.25 39.08 -21.90
CA ARG A 63 -19.61 37.77 -21.66
C ARG A 63 -19.79 36.83 -22.85
N GLU A 64 -21.04 36.59 -23.23
CA GLU A 64 -21.38 35.60 -24.26
C GLU A 64 -20.90 36.04 -25.64
N CYS A 65 -21.02 37.32 -25.96
CA CYS A 65 -20.48 37.89 -27.19
C CYS A 65 -18.96 37.68 -27.30
N LEU A 66 -18.20 37.94 -26.23
CA LEU A 66 -16.75 37.71 -26.20
C LEU A 66 -16.41 36.23 -26.31
N CYS A 67 -17.17 35.35 -25.63
CA CYS A 67 -16.99 33.91 -25.71
C CYS A 67 -17.23 33.39 -27.14
N VAL A 68 -18.31 33.82 -27.79
CA VAL A 68 -18.61 33.45 -29.19
C VAL A 68 -17.51 33.94 -30.13
N ASP A 69 -17.06 35.19 -30.01
CA ASP A 69 -15.98 35.73 -30.84
C ASP A 69 -14.65 34.99 -30.63
N LEU A 70 -14.34 34.56 -29.41
CA LEU A 70 -13.15 33.78 -29.12
C LEU A 70 -13.24 32.35 -29.69
N LEU A 71 -14.35 31.64 -29.42
CA LEU A 71 -14.57 30.27 -29.87
C LEU A 71 -14.59 30.17 -31.40
N THR A 72 -15.26 31.10 -32.08
CA THR A 72 -15.35 31.10 -33.55
C THR A 72 -13.98 31.29 -34.23
N ARG A 73 -13.01 31.87 -33.53
CA ARG A 73 -11.65 32.09 -34.07
C ARG A 73 -10.70 30.93 -33.84
N CYS A 74 -10.92 30.15 -32.79
CA CYS A 74 -10.19 28.91 -32.60
C CYS A 74 -10.69 27.89 -33.63
N SER A 75 -9.81 27.45 -34.53
CA SER A 75 -10.15 26.45 -35.55
C SER A 75 -10.14 25.04 -34.96
N ASN A 76 -11.00 24.16 -35.50
CA ASN A 76 -11.08 22.74 -35.14
C ASN A 76 -11.46 22.44 -33.67
N ASN A 77 -12.28 23.29 -33.04
CA ASN A 77 -12.75 23.05 -31.68
C ASN A 77 -13.57 21.76 -31.58
N THR A 78 -13.18 20.85 -30.69
CA THR A 78 -14.01 19.69 -30.36
C THR A 78 -15.10 20.08 -29.34
N PRO A 79 -16.26 19.39 -29.32
CA PRO A 79 -17.30 19.66 -28.32
C PRO A 79 -16.78 19.61 -26.87
N GLU A 80 -15.87 18.68 -26.57
CA GLU A 80 -15.24 18.53 -25.26
C GLU A 80 -14.39 19.74 -24.87
N GLN A 81 -13.65 20.33 -25.81
CA GLN A 81 -12.85 21.53 -25.57
C GLN A 81 -13.72 22.76 -25.29
N VAL A 82 -14.87 22.88 -25.97
CA VAL A 82 -15.85 23.96 -25.74
C VAL A 82 -16.48 23.83 -24.36
N VAL A 83 -16.88 22.61 -23.96
CA VAL A 83 -17.40 22.35 -22.61
C VAL A 83 -16.33 22.68 -21.56
N SER A 84 -15.08 22.28 -21.80
CA SER A 84 -13.95 22.57 -20.90
C SER A 84 -13.70 24.07 -20.79
N PHE A 85 -13.77 24.82 -21.89
CA PHE A 85 -13.63 26.27 -21.90
C PHE A 85 -14.63 26.95 -20.96
N TYR A 86 -15.93 26.66 -21.14
CA TYR A 86 -16.95 27.24 -20.26
C TYR A 86 -16.80 26.77 -18.81
N HIS A 87 -16.37 25.52 -18.59
CA HIS A 87 -16.08 25.01 -17.26
C HIS A 87 -14.97 25.83 -16.56
N TYR A 88 -13.82 26.03 -17.21
CA TYR A 88 -12.70 26.79 -16.64
C TYR A 88 -13.00 28.28 -16.51
N LEU A 89 -13.76 28.87 -17.44
CA LEU A 89 -14.23 30.24 -17.31
C LEU A 89 -15.13 30.39 -16.07
N THR A 90 -16.07 29.46 -15.89
CA THR A 90 -16.96 29.46 -14.70
C THR A 90 -16.16 29.28 -13.42
N GLN A 91 -15.14 28.41 -13.41
CA GLN A 91 -14.26 28.26 -12.25
C GLN A 91 -13.48 29.54 -11.94
N LEU A 92 -12.96 30.24 -12.96
CA LEU A 92 -12.28 31.52 -12.79
C LEU A 92 -13.23 32.59 -12.22
N GLU A 93 -14.45 32.67 -12.75
CA GLU A 93 -15.50 33.57 -12.28
C GLU A 93 -15.84 33.32 -10.81
N GLN A 94 -15.99 32.05 -10.42
CA GLN A 94 -16.22 31.67 -9.02
C GLN A 94 -15.02 31.98 -8.12
N TYR A 95 -13.80 31.74 -8.61
CA TYR A 95 -12.57 31.98 -7.86
C TYR A 95 -12.36 33.47 -7.57
N LYS A 96 -12.62 34.34 -8.56
CA LYS A 96 -12.50 35.80 -8.44
C LYS A 96 -13.76 36.49 -7.92
N GLN A 97 -14.86 35.75 -7.73
CA GLN A 97 -16.15 36.25 -7.24
C GLN A 97 -16.79 37.29 -8.18
N TYR A 98 -16.74 37.06 -9.48
CA TYR A 98 -17.36 37.96 -10.47
C TYR A 98 -18.89 37.84 -10.47
N ASP A 99 -19.55 38.98 -10.64
CA ASP A 99 -21.00 39.06 -10.82
C ASP A 99 -21.41 38.65 -12.25
N LEU A 100 -22.73 38.59 -12.51
CA LEU A 100 -23.29 38.31 -13.84
C LEU A 100 -22.71 39.25 -14.91
N TYR A 101 -22.62 40.54 -14.59
CA TYR A 101 -21.87 41.54 -15.34
C TYR A 101 -20.59 41.89 -14.57
N ASP A 102 -19.44 41.81 -15.23
CA ASP A 102 -18.15 42.18 -14.63
C ASP A 102 -17.17 42.69 -15.69
N ASP A 103 -16.66 43.90 -15.50
CA ASP A 103 -15.74 44.55 -16.45
C ASP A 103 -14.35 43.89 -16.47
N ASP A 104 -13.88 43.35 -15.34
CA ASP A 104 -12.55 42.76 -15.24
C ASP A 104 -12.51 41.38 -15.90
N ARG A 105 -13.58 40.58 -15.75
CA ARG A 105 -13.78 39.37 -16.57
C ARG A 105 -13.76 39.70 -18.07
N ASP A 106 -14.51 40.71 -18.48
CA ASP A 106 -14.62 41.07 -19.90
C ASP A 106 -13.29 41.57 -20.46
N ARG A 107 -12.48 42.27 -19.66
CA ARG A 107 -11.09 42.63 -20.00
C ARG A 107 -10.20 41.41 -20.19
N ILE A 108 -10.32 40.39 -19.33
CA ILE A 108 -9.58 39.12 -19.50
C ILE A 108 -9.95 38.47 -20.84
N LEU A 109 -11.25 38.37 -21.15
CA LEU A 109 -11.73 37.79 -22.41
C LEU A 109 -11.25 38.61 -23.63
N GLN A 110 -11.30 39.94 -23.57
CA GLN A 110 -10.78 40.82 -24.62
C GLN A 110 -9.27 40.62 -24.84
N GLU A 111 -8.49 40.46 -23.77
CA GLU A 111 -7.05 40.16 -23.86
C GLU A 111 -6.78 38.76 -24.42
N LEU A 112 -7.57 37.75 -24.06
CA LEU A 112 -7.48 36.42 -24.67
C LEU A 112 -7.77 36.48 -26.17
N ILE A 113 -8.78 37.25 -26.59
CA ILE A 113 -9.10 37.50 -28.00
C ILE A 113 -7.92 38.19 -28.71
N ARG A 114 -7.29 39.18 -28.06
CA ARG A 114 -6.09 39.85 -28.58
C ARG A 114 -4.92 38.87 -28.75
N LYS A 115 -4.63 38.07 -27.72
CA LYS A 115 -3.56 37.05 -27.75
C LYS A 115 -3.81 35.98 -28.80
N GLN A 116 -5.06 35.54 -28.96
CA GLN A 116 -5.45 34.60 -30.01
C GLN A 116 -5.19 35.19 -31.41
N ARG A 117 -5.48 36.49 -31.64
CA ARG A 117 -5.15 37.16 -32.91
C ARG A 117 -3.64 37.20 -33.17
N THR A 118 -2.84 37.44 -32.14
CA THR A 118 -1.38 37.62 -32.27
C THR A 118 -0.62 36.30 -32.39
N TYR A 119 -0.97 35.31 -31.58
CA TYR A 119 -0.23 34.04 -31.45
C TYR A 119 -0.96 32.84 -32.07
N LEU A 120 -2.16 33.03 -32.64
CA LEU A 120 -2.99 31.98 -33.26
C LEU A 120 -3.26 30.79 -32.32
N MET A 121 -3.52 31.10 -31.05
CA MET A 121 -3.75 30.09 -30.01
C MET A 121 -4.94 29.17 -30.34
N ASN A 122 -4.79 27.90 -30.00
CA ASN A 122 -5.88 26.93 -30.03
C ASN A 122 -6.69 26.97 -28.72
N LEU A 123 -7.86 26.33 -28.71
CA LEU A 123 -8.75 26.36 -27.55
C LEU A 123 -8.17 25.64 -26.32
N SER A 124 -7.29 24.65 -26.51
CA SER A 124 -6.60 23.97 -25.40
C SER A 124 -5.61 24.90 -24.70
N GLU A 125 -4.87 25.71 -25.44
CA GLU A 125 -3.96 26.72 -24.87
C GLU A 125 -4.73 27.81 -24.12
N ILE A 126 -5.88 28.25 -24.65
CA ILE A 126 -6.77 29.20 -23.95
C ILE A 126 -7.27 28.60 -22.63
N ASN A 127 -7.70 27.33 -22.63
CA ASN A 127 -8.13 26.64 -21.43
C ASN A 127 -7.01 26.61 -20.37
N GLN A 128 -5.75 26.37 -20.78
CA GLN A 128 -4.60 26.45 -19.87
C GLN A 128 -4.40 27.85 -19.29
N VAL A 129 -4.56 28.91 -20.09
CA VAL A 129 -4.46 30.29 -19.60
C VAL A 129 -5.54 30.58 -18.56
N LEU A 130 -6.79 30.16 -18.79
CA LEU A 130 -7.88 30.36 -17.83
C LEU A 130 -7.57 29.73 -16.47
N ILE A 131 -6.93 28.56 -16.46
CA ILE A 131 -6.47 27.91 -15.21
C ILE A 131 -5.35 28.73 -14.56
N TYR A 132 -4.34 29.17 -15.34
CA TYR A 132 -3.22 29.93 -14.79
C TYR A 132 -3.62 31.31 -14.22
N LEU A 133 -4.76 31.86 -14.63
CA LEU A 133 -5.29 33.11 -14.09
C LEU A 133 -5.93 32.95 -12.69
N GLN A 134 -6.17 31.73 -12.21
CA GLN A 134 -6.74 31.44 -10.88
C GLN A 134 -5.70 31.64 -9.76
N THR A 135 -5.21 32.87 -9.62
CA THR A 135 -4.17 33.30 -8.67
C THR A 135 -4.70 34.38 -7.73
N LEU A 136 -4.11 34.48 -6.53
CA LEU A 136 -4.56 35.42 -5.50
C LEU A 136 -4.32 36.89 -5.89
N THR A 137 -3.29 37.17 -6.67
CA THR A 137 -2.91 38.53 -7.06
C THR A 137 -3.22 38.81 -8.54
N ASP A 138 -3.42 40.09 -8.88
CA ASP A 138 -3.74 40.50 -10.25
C ASP A 138 -2.52 40.54 -11.18
N ARG A 139 -1.35 40.15 -10.67
CA ARG A 139 -0.11 40.07 -11.45
C ARG A 139 -0.19 39.05 -12.60
N SER A 140 -1.01 38.01 -12.46
CA SER A 140 -1.29 37.07 -13.56
C SER A 140 -1.94 37.77 -14.76
N PHE A 141 -2.82 38.74 -14.50
CA PHE A 141 -3.45 39.55 -15.54
C PHE A 141 -2.45 40.55 -16.16
N GLU A 142 -1.55 41.14 -15.37
CA GLU A 142 -0.45 41.97 -15.91
C GLU A 142 0.47 41.19 -16.86
N ILE A 143 0.78 39.92 -16.52
CA ILE A 143 1.55 39.02 -17.39
C ILE A 143 0.79 38.72 -18.68
N LEU A 144 -0.52 38.48 -18.60
CA LEU A 144 -1.37 38.28 -19.78
C LEU A 144 -1.36 39.51 -20.70
N GLN A 145 -1.39 40.73 -20.14
CA GLN A 145 -1.34 41.97 -20.91
C GLN A 145 0.03 42.24 -21.54
N SER A 146 1.10 41.72 -20.94
CA SER A 146 2.47 41.95 -21.39
C SER A 146 2.70 41.52 -22.84
N ASP A 147 3.52 42.26 -23.59
CA ASP A 147 3.92 41.91 -24.96
C ASP A 147 5.19 41.05 -25.00
N ASP A 148 5.56 40.41 -23.88
CA ASP A 148 6.70 39.48 -23.83
C ASP A 148 6.43 38.26 -24.75
N VAL A 149 7.47 37.75 -25.42
CA VAL A 149 7.40 36.53 -26.22
C VAL A 149 7.16 35.32 -25.33
N ASN A 150 7.72 35.31 -24.11
CA ASN A 150 7.62 34.19 -23.16
C ASN A 150 6.49 34.39 -22.13
N TRP A 151 5.47 35.20 -22.44
CA TRP A 151 4.37 35.50 -21.53
C TRP A 151 3.66 34.23 -21.04
N PHE A 152 3.49 33.22 -21.91
CA PHE A 152 2.80 31.98 -21.59
C PHE A 152 3.55 31.15 -20.53
N ASP A 153 4.86 30.97 -20.72
CA ASP A 153 5.73 30.30 -19.75
C ASP A 153 5.86 31.08 -18.46
N SER A 154 5.94 32.41 -18.56
CA SER A 154 5.98 33.31 -17.40
C SER A 154 4.69 33.21 -16.58
N LEU A 155 3.54 33.10 -17.25
CA LEU A 155 2.24 32.93 -16.61
C LEU A 155 2.15 31.57 -15.91
N ARG A 156 2.56 30.48 -16.57
CA ARG A 156 2.64 29.15 -15.96
C ARG A 156 3.55 29.16 -14.72
N ARG A 157 4.73 29.77 -14.84
CA ARG A 157 5.71 29.87 -13.75
C ARG A 157 5.17 30.67 -12.57
N PHE A 158 4.44 31.75 -12.85
CA PHE A 158 3.80 32.58 -11.85
C PHE A 158 2.70 31.82 -11.11
N PHE A 159 1.81 31.15 -11.84
CA PHE A 159 0.76 30.31 -11.26
C PHE A 159 1.31 29.22 -10.33
N ILE A 160 2.36 28.52 -10.76
CA ILE A 160 3.02 27.50 -9.92
C ILE A 160 3.60 28.12 -8.64
N ASN A 161 4.22 29.30 -8.74
CA ASN A 161 4.77 29.99 -7.58
C ASN A 161 3.67 30.42 -6.59
N ASP A 162 2.58 31.02 -7.08
CA ASP A 162 1.42 31.44 -6.27
C ASP A 162 0.83 30.25 -5.50
N LYS A 163 0.57 29.13 -6.19
CA LYS A 163 0.01 27.91 -5.57
C LYS A 163 0.99 27.21 -4.63
N LEU A 164 2.29 27.23 -4.91
CA LEU A 164 3.31 26.70 -3.99
C LEU A 164 3.39 27.52 -2.71
N GLU A 165 3.35 28.85 -2.82
CA GLU A 165 3.34 29.74 -1.66
C GLU A 165 2.08 29.49 -0.81
N GLU A 166 0.91 29.34 -1.43
CA GLU A 166 -0.34 28.97 -0.75
C GLU A 166 -0.22 27.65 0.03
N CYS A 167 0.35 26.61 -0.60
CA CYS A 167 0.50 25.29 0.03
C CYS A 167 1.57 25.25 1.14
N LEU A 168 2.65 26.04 1.02
CA LEU A 168 3.80 26.03 1.94
C LEU A 168 3.78 27.15 2.99
N CYS A 169 2.67 27.91 3.10
CA CYS A 169 2.48 29.08 3.98
C CYS A 169 2.99 28.93 5.43
N ASN A 170 3.05 27.70 5.97
CA ASN A 170 3.37 27.45 7.37
C ASN A 170 4.87 27.50 7.71
N VAL A 171 5.78 27.51 6.72
CA VAL A 171 7.24 27.52 6.95
C VAL A 171 7.96 28.40 5.94
N MET A 172 8.78 29.35 6.41
CA MET A 172 9.61 30.17 5.53
C MET A 172 10.77 29.35 4.95
N TYR A 173 10.66 29.01 3.68
CA TYR A 173 11.73 28.37 2.91
C TYR A 173 12.58 29.42 2.16
N PRO A 174 13.86 29.14 1.88
CA PRO A 174 14.69 30.03 1.05
C PRO A 174 14.10 30.20 -0.35
N GLN A 175 14.09 31.43 -0.87
CA GLN A 175 13.59 31.72 -2.22
C GLN A 175 14.30 30.93 -3.32
N SER A 176 15.58 30.59 -3.12
CA SER A 176 16.34 29.75 -4.05
C SER A 176 15.77 28.34 -4.18
N LEU A 177 15.26 27.75 -3.08
CA LEU A 177 14.62 26.44 -3.09
C LEU A 177 13.27 26.52 -3.82
N ILE A 178 12.46 27.53 -3.52
CA ILE A 178 11.16 27.74 -4.19
C ILE A 178 11.37 27.91 -5.70
N ASN A 179 12.30 28.77 -6.11
CA ASN A 179 12.64 28.96 -7.52
C ASN A 179 13.09 27.65 -8.19
N HIS A 180 13.88 26.82 -7.49
CA HIS A 180 14.30 25.52 -8.01
C HIS A 180 13.12 24.56 -8.21
N LEU A 181 12.18 24.50 -7.26
CA LEU A 181 10.98 23.66 -7.38
C LEU A 181 10.09 24.14 -8.54
N VAL A 182 9.86 25.44 -8.62
CA VAL A 182 9.10 26.06 -9.72
C VAL A 182 9.74 25.70 -11.06
N ASP A 183 11.05 25.84 -11.21
CA ASP A 183 11.76 25.48 -12.45
C ASP A 183 11.63 23.99 -12.79
N ARG A 184 11.65 23.10 -11.79
CA ARG A 184 11.47 21.67 -12.01
C ARG A 184 10.04 21.32 -12.43
N ILE A 185 9.02 21.93 -11.83
CA ILE A 185 7.61 21.69 -12.17
C ILE A 185 7.30 22.24 -13.57
N THR A 186 7.78 23.45 -13.89
CA THR A 186 7.54 24.07 -15.20
C THR A 186 8.11 23.23 -16.34
N LYS A 187 9.26 22.56 -16.13
CA LYS A 187 9.88 21.66 -17.13
C LYS A 187 9.15 20.32 -17.30
N GLN A 188 8.17 20.00 -16.45
CA GLN A 188 7.51 18.70 -16.48
C GLN A 188 6.29 18.71 -17.41
N GLU A 189 6.43 18.12 -18.59
CA GLU A 189 5.37 18.06 -19.60
C GLU A 189 4.19 17.17 -19.18
N ALA A 190 4.43 16.14 -18.36
CA ALA A 190 3.38 15.25 -17.88
C ALA A 190 2.33 15.96 -16.99
N LEU A 191 2.70 17.07 -16.35
CA LEU A 191 1.81 17.87 -15.51
C LEU A 191 1.11 18.93 -16.37
N SER A 192 -0.14 18.65 -16.77
CA SER A 192 -1.02 19.63 -17.39
C SER A 192 -1.48 20.68 -16.37
N ALA A 193 -1.96 21.83 -16.84
CA ALA A 193 -2.40 22.94 -16.00
C ALA A 193 -3.38 22.49 -14.90
N ASP A 194 -4.34 21.64 -15.25
CA ASP A 194 -5.36 21.08 -14.35
C ASP A 194 -4.80 20.23 -13.21
N LEU A 195 -3.65 19.61 -13.42
CA LEU A 195 -3.04 18.69 -12.47
C LEU A 195 -2.08 19.39 -11.52
N ILE A 196 -1.65 20.62 -11.82
CA ILE A 196 -0.68 21.36 -10.99
C ILE A 196 -1.24 21.58 -9.59
N GLU A 197 -2.46 22.10 -9.46
CA GLU A 197 -3.04 22.38 -8.15
C GLU A 197 -3.32 21.10 -7.34
N PRO A 198 -3.97 20.04 -7.88
CA PRO A 198 -4.10 18.75 -7.21
C PRO A 198 -2.75 18.16 -6.80
N PHE A 199 -1.73 18.28 -7.65
CA PHE A 199 -0.38 17.81 -7.36
C PHE A 199 0.25 18.56 -6.18
N LEU A 200 0.10 19.88 -6.12
CA LEU A 200 0.64 20.70 -5.04
C LEU A 200 -0.12 20.50 -3.72
N LYS A 201 -1.43 20.28 -3.76
CA LYS A 201 -2.24 19.96 -2.56
C LYS A 201 -1.79 18.69 -1.84
N ASN A 202 -1.16 17.75 -2.56
CA ASN A 202 -0.62 16.51 -1.98
C ASN A 202 0.70 16.72 -1.22
N VAL A 203 1.28 17.92 -1.29
CA VAL A 203 2.65 18.19 -0.83
C VAL A 203 2.60 19.11 0.39
N ARG A 204 3.10 18.59 1.52
CA ARG A 204 3.29 19.36 2.76
C ARG A 204 4.73 19.85 2.97
N GLN A 205 5.68 19.27 2.25
CA GLN A 205 7.11 19.58 2.39
C GLN A 205 7.78 19.61 1.01
N PRO A 206 8.77 20.49 0.77
CA PRO A 206 9.53 20.55 -0.49
C PRO A 206 10.08 19.21 -0.98
N GLN A 207 10.50 18.34 -0.05
CA GLN A 207 11.06 17.03 -0.38
C GLN A 207 10.04 16.11 -1.07
N HIS A 208 8.75 16.25 -0.74
CA HIS A 208 7.67 15.49 -1.38
C HIS A 208 7.51 15.86 -2.86
N VAL A 209 7.67 17.16 -3.20
CA VAL A 209 7.67 17.62 -4.61
C VAL A 209 8.79 16.95 -5.36
N ILE A 210 10.00 16.97 -4.79
CA ILE A 210 11.20 16.40 -5.42
C ILE A 210 11.02 14.90 -5.66
N THR A 211 10.61 14.14 -4.63
CA THR A 211 10.39 12.69 -4.75
C THR A 211 9.36 12.36 -5.83
N ASN A 212 8.23 13.06 -5.86
CA ASN A 212 7.20 12.82 -6.88
C ASN A 212 7.71 13.16 -8.28
N LEU A 213 8.39 14.29 -8.47
CA LEU A 213 8.95 14.66 -9.76
C LEU A 213 10.05 13.69 -10.21
N ASP A 214 10.88 13.21 -9.30
CA ASP A 214 11.89 12.19 -9.57
C ASP A 214 11.22 10.87 -10.02
N MET A 215 10.10 10.47 -9.39
CA MET A 215 9.32 9.31 -9.82
C MET A 215 8.73 9.49 -11.23
N ILE A 216 8.09 10.64 -11.51
CA ILE A 216 7.48 10.92 -12.83
C ILE A 216 8.57 10.95 -13.91
N THR A 217 9.72 11.57 -13.64
CA THR A 217 10.83 11.67 -14.61
C THR A 217 11.56 10.34 -14.81
N LYS A 218 11.95 9.65 -13.74
CA LYS A 218 12.71 8.39 -13.79
C LYS A 218 11.90 7.26 -14.44
N TYR A 219 10.60 7.20 -14.17
CA TYR A 219 9.74 6.14 -14.67
C TYR A 219 8.84 6.59 -15.82
N HIS A 220 8.99 7.80 -16.37
CA HIS A 220 8.19 8.31 -17.49
C HIS A 220 6.67 8.10 -17.27
N ILE A 221 6.14 8.61 -16.16
CA ILE A 221 4.70 8.56 -15.89
C ILE A 221 4.00 9.58 -16.80
N THR A 222 2.96 9.12 -17.48
CA THR A 222 2.22 9.89 -18.48
C THR A 222 1.14 10.76 -17.85
N ASN A 223 0.66 11.76 -18.59
CA ASN A 223 -0.44 12.62 -18.16
C ASN A 223 -1.73 11.82 -17.86
N ILE A 224 -2.05 10.80 -18.68
CA ILE A 224 -3.24 9.94 -18.50
C ILE A 224 -3.15 9.14 -17.20
N GLU A 225 -1.98 8.56 -16.90
CA GLU A 225 -1.75 7.84 -15.64
C GLU A 225 -1.90 8.78 -14.44
N LEU A 226 -1.41 10.02 -14.53
CA LEU A 226 -1.62 11.03 -13.49
C LEU A 226 -3.10 11.39 -13.32
N ILE A 227 -3.85 11.60 -14.40
CA ILE A 227 -5.30 11.86 -14.32
C ILE A 227 -6.01 10.71 -13.59
N GLN A 228 -5.69 9.46 -13.92
CA GLN A 228 -6.27 8.29 -13.26
C GLN A 228 -5.89 8.21 -11.77
N LEU A 229 -4.65 8.56 -11.42
CA LEU A 229 -4.22 8.65 -10.02
C LEU A 229 -5.07 9.66 -9.26
N PHE A 230 -5.14 10.90 -9.75
CA PHE A 230 -5.90 11.96 -9.06
C PHE A 230 -7.41 11.70 -9.02
N ALA A 231 -7.98 10.98 -10.00
CA ALA A 231 -9.38 10.59 -9.98
C ALA A 231 -9.71 9.55 -8.89
N ASN A 232 -8.75 8.66 -8.59
CA ASN A 232 -8.92 7.57 -7.63
C ASN A 232 -8.57 7.96 -6.17
N VAL A 233 -7.93 9.11 -5.96
CA VAL A 233 -7.63 9.62 -4.62
C VAL A 233 -8.91 10.22 -4.01
N SER A 234 -9.41 9.61 -2.94
CA SER A 234 -10.60 10.10 -2.22
C SER A 234 -10.38 11.54 -1.73
N LYS A 235 -11.39 12.39 -1.94
CA LYS A 235 -11.36 13.85 -1.74
C LYS A 235 -10.97 14.33 -0.33
N ASP A 236 -11.00 13.47 0.69
CA ASP A 236 -11.00 13.95 2.09
C ASP A 236 -9.65 13.90 2.82
N THR A 237 -8.63 13.16 2.38
CA THR A 237 -7.26 13.30 2.89
C THR A 237 -6.28 12.69 1.91
N ILE A 238 -5.53 13.52 1.17
CA ILE A 238 -4.38 12.99 0.43
C ILE A 238 -3.25 12.73 1.42
N ASP A 239 -3.04 11.46 1.74
CA ASP A 239 -1.83 11.00 2.40
C ASP A 239 -0.70 10.86 1.35
N PHE A 240 0.41 11.56 1.57
CA PHE A 240 1.56 11.54 0.65
C PHE A 240 2.08 10.11 0.44
N THR A 241 2.13 9.31 1.51
CA THR A 241 2.58 7.91 1.41
C THR A 241 1.64 7.07 0.56
N SER A 242 0.32 7.24 0.70
CA SER A 242 -0.65 6.59 -0.17
C SER A 242 -0.51 7.01 -1.64
N PHE A 243 -0.23 8.28 -1.91
CA PHE A 243 -0.06 8.78 -3.28
C PHE A 243 1.19 8.18 -3.95
N VAL A 244 2.32 8.18 -3.24
CA VAL A 244 3.56 7.54 -3.74
C VAL A 244 3.34 6.05 -3.97
N HIS A 245 2.68 5.37 -3.04
CA HIS A 245 2.38 3.94 -3.19
C HIS A 245 1.51 3.68 -4.43
N GLN A 246 0.50 4.49 -4.70
CA GLN A 246 -0.30 4.35 -5.93
C GLN A 246 0.53 4.57 -7.20
N MET A 247 1.46 5.52 -7.20
CA MET A 247 2.40 5.70 -8.32
C MET A 247 3.28 4.47 -8.53
N GLU A 248 3.83 3.90 -7.45
CA GLU A 248 4.61 2.67 -7.48
C GLU A 248 3.80 1.51 -8.08
N LEU A 249 2.54 1.37 -7.68
CA LEU A 249 1.64 0.34 -8.19
C LEU A 249 1.35 0.49 -9.69
N ILE A 250 1.17 1.71 -10.20
CA ILE A 250 1.01 1.94 -11.64
C ILE A 250 2.26 1.51 -12.41
N VAL A 251 3.44 1.89 -11.91
CA VAL A 251 4.71 1.53 -12.55
C VAL A 251 4.91 0.01 -12.55
N LEU A 252 4.60 -0.68 -11.44
CA LEU A 252 4.65 -2.14 -11.35
C LEU A 252 3.66 -2.80 -12.31
N ASN A 253 2.42 -2.32 -12.38
CA ASN A 253 1.41 -2.89 -13.27
C ASN A 253 1.81 -2.75 -14.73
N ARG A 254 2.35 -1.59 -15.13
CA ARG A 254 2.88 -1.39 -16.48
C ARG A 254 4.06 -2.30 -16.78
N ALA A 255 4.95 -2.52 -15.81
CA ALA A 255 6.06 -3.47 -15.97
C ALA A 255 5.56 -4.91 -16.13
N LEU A 256 4.52 -5.32 -15.40
CA LEU A 256 3.87 -6.63 -15.57
C LEU A 256 3.23 -6.80 -16.95
N ILE A 257 2.43 -5.82 -17.39
CA ILE A 257 1.73 -5.85 -18.68
C ILE A 257 2.72 -5.86 -19.85
N ARG A 258 3.90 -5.25 -19.69
CA ARG A 258 4.98 -5.30 -20.66
C ARG A 258 5.57 -6.71 -20.81
N LEU A 259 5.64 -7.47 -19.73
CA LEU A 259 6.21 -8.82 -19.71
C LEU A 259 5.16 -9.85 -20.17
N TRP A 260 3.93 -9.74 -19.69
CA TRP A 260 2.89 -10.74 -19.91
C TRP A 260 1.62 -10.18 -20.53
N HIS A 261 1.19 -10.82 -21.61
CA HIS A 261 -0.13 -10.64 -22.22
C HIS A 261 -0.97 -11.87 -21.90
N GLY A 262 -1.69 -11.84 -20.78
CA GLY A 262 -2.48 -12.95 -20.25
C GLY A 262 -3.88 -12.54 -19.79
N PRO A 263 -4.67 -13.48 -19.25
CA PRO A 263 -5.99 -13.19 -18.71
C PRO A 263 -5.90 -12.17 -17.57
N GLN A 264 -6.82 -11.19 -17.59
CA GLN A 264 -6.83 -10.05 -16.66
C GLN A 264 -6.86 -10.48 -15.19
N GLU A 265 -7.52 -11.60 -14.87
CA GLU A 265 -7.57 -12.16 -13.52
C GLU A 265 -6.18 -12.54 -12.99
N GLN A 266 -5.32 -13.11 -13.82
CA GLN A 266 -3.98 -13.55 -13.40
C GLN A 266 -3.03 -12.38 -13.26
N LEU A 267 -3.11 -11.39 -14.16
CA LEU A 267 -2.36 -10.14 -14.02
C LEU A 267 -2.77 -9.40 -12.73
N THR A 268 -4.07 -9.40 -12.41
CA THR A 268 -4.59 -8.84 -11.16
C THR A 268 -4.05 -9.61 -9.96
N LEU A 269 -4.00 -10.94 -10.02
CA LEU A 269 -3.46 -11.76 -8.93
C LEU A 269 -1.96 -11.51 -8.70
N ALA A 270 -1.17 -11.43 -9.78
CA ALA A 270 0.24 -11.06 -9.70
C ALA A 270 0.43 -9.67 -9.06
N HIS A 271 -0.42 -8.71 -9.46
CA HIS A 271 -0.43 -7.38 -8.87
C HIS A 271 -0.71 -7.42 -7.36
N VAL A 272 -1.71 -8.18 -6.91
CA VAL A 272 -2.03 -8.33 -5.47
C VAL A 272 -0.84 -8.87 -4.68
N TYR A 273 -0.12 -9.88 -5.20
CA TYR A 273 1.05 -10.39 -4.51
C TYR A 273 2.20 -9.38 -4.45
N LEU A 274 2.42 -8.59 -5.50
CA LEU A 274 3.42 -7.51 -5.46
C LEU A 274 3.05 -6.43 -4.44
N CYS A 275 1.76 -6.05 -4.34
CA CYS A 275 1.28 -5.15 -3.28
C CYS A 275 1.59 -5.73 -1.89
N ARG A 276 1.30 -7.02 -1.68
CA ARG A 276 1.57 -7.71 -0.41
C ARG A 276 3.07 -7.77 -0.08
N LEU A 277 3.95 -7.85 -1.07
CA LEU A 277 5.39 -7.79 -0.83
C LEU A 277 5.84 -6.39 -0.39
N LEU A 278 5.28 -5.33 -0.98
CA LEU A 278 5.50 -3.95 -0.50
C LEU A 278 5.02 -3.79 0.96
N GLU A 279 3.86 -4.34 1.32
CA GLU A 279 3.35 -4.34 2.70
C GLU A 279 4.25 -5.12 3.68
N LEU A 280 4.95 -6.15 3.21
CA LEU A 280 5.97 -6.89 3.98
C LEU A 280 7.30 -6.13 4.13
N GLY A 281 7.43 -4.96 3.50
CA GLY A 281 8.60 -4.08 3.57
C GLY A 281 9.62 -4.28 2.45
N TRP A 282 9.23 -4.84 1.31
CA TRP A 282 10.11 -4.87 0.14
C TRP A 282 10.28 -3.46 -0.45
N MET A 283 11.50 -3.12 -0.86
CA MET A 283 11.75 -1.87 -1.58
C MET A 283 11.22 -1.94 -3.01
N PHE A 284 10.52 -0.89 -3.44
CA PHE A 284 9.95 -0.76 -4.78
C PHE A 284 11.01 -0.93 -5.90
N GLU A 285 12.20 -0.35 -5.73
CA GLU A 285 13.27 -0.45 -6.73
C GLU A 285 13.71 -1.90 -6.96
N LYS A 286 13.72 -2.72 -5.91
CA LYS A 286 14.09 -4.14 -6.01
C LYS A 286 13.03 -4.97 -6.71
N LEU A 287 11.74 -4.64 -6.54
CA LEU A 287 10.67 -5.31 -7.28
C LEU A 287 10.74 -4.96 -8.77
N ILE A 288 11.02 -3.70 -9.11
CA ILE A 288 11.23 -3.29 -10.50
C ILE A 288 12.49 -3.94 -11.08
N GLU A 289 13.59 -4.01 -10.32
CA GLU A 289 14.79 -4.75 -10.70
C GLU A 289 14.45 -6.22 -11.02
N LEU A 290 13.69 -6.87 -10.13
CA LEU A 290 13.26 -8.26 -10.32
C LEU A 290 12.47 -8.44 -11.61
N LEU A 291 11.46 -7.60 -11.88
CA LEU A 291 10.66 -7.66 -13.11
C LEU A 291 11.52 -7.42 -14.36
N ASN A 292 12.47 -6.49 -14.31
CA ASN A 292 13.33 -6.19 -15.45
C ASN A 292 14.31 -7.33 -15.79
N HIS A 293 14.62 -8.21 -14.84
CA HIS A 293 15.52 -9.35 -15.03
C HIS A 293 14.83 -10.62 -15.54
N ILE A 294 13.49 -10.65 -15.60
CA ILE A 294 12.74 -11.82 -16.07
C ILE A 294 12.92 -11.98 -17.57
N ARG A 295 13.33 -13.18 -17.99
CA ARG A 295 13.37 -13.58 -19.39
C ARG A 295 12.25 -14.58 -19.66
N ILE A 296 11.44 -14.32 -20.68
CA ILE A 296 10.30 -15.17 -21.04
C ILE A 296 10.67 -15.96 -22.28
N GLU A 297 10.67 -17.29 -22.16
CA GLU A 297 10.83 -18.22 -23.27
C GLU A 297 9.46 -18.71 -23.75
N ILE A 298 9.01 -18.13 -24.87
CA ILE A 298 7.98 -18.63 -25.81
C ILE A 298 6.53 -18.73 -25.30
N ASP A 299 6.23 -19.18 -24.07
CA ASP A 299 4.85 -19.30 -23.55
C ASP A 299 4.56 -18.31 -22.39
N SER A 300 3.95 -17.17 -22.73
CA SER A 300 3.72 -16.07 -21.78
C SER A 300 2.69 -16.41 -20.70
N CYS A 301 1.71 -17.27 -20.98
CA CYS A 301 0.69 -17.58 -20.00
C CYS A 301 1.21 -18.53 -18.91
N ASP A 302 1.87 -19.64 -19.26
CA ASP A 302 2.41 -20.57 -18.25
C ASP A 302 3.46 -19.89 -17.37
N SER A 303 4.38 -19.11 -17.96
CA SER A 303 5.38 -18.37 -17.20
C SER A 303 4.76 -17.38 -16.19
N LEU A 304 3.61 -16.77 -16.50
CA LEU A 304 2.87 -15.94 -15.54
C LEU A 304 2.34 -16.78 -14.36
N TYR A 305 1.75 -17.95 -14.60
CA TYR A 305 1.28 -18.83 -13.53
C TYR A 305 2.43 -19.28 -12.61
N ARG A 306 3.57 -19.67 -13.20
CA ARG A 306 4.77 -20.07 -12.46
C ARG A 306 5.36 -18.91 -11.65
N PHE A 307 5.31 -17.70 -12.20
CA PHE A 307 5.72 -16.51 -11.49
C PHE A 307 4.81 -16.22 -10.29
N ILE A 308 3.49 -16.32 -10.45
CA ILE A 308 2.52 -16.14 -9.36
C ILE A 308 2.73 -17.19 -8.26
N ASP A 309 2.94 -18.46 -8.63
CA ASP A 309 3.26 -19.53 -7.66
C ASP A 309 4.54 -19.21 -6.89
N SER A 310 5.55 -18.66 -7.56
CA SER A 310 6.80 -18.22 -6.93
C SER A 310 6.57 -17.07 -5.94
N LEU A 311 5.79 -16.05 -6.33
CA LEU A 311 5.43 -14.94 -5.45
C LEU A 311 4.64 -15.40 -4.23
N LYS A 312 3.73 -16.36 -4.41
CA LYS A 312 2.98 -16.98 -3.32
C LYS A 312 3.90 -17.67 -2.31
N ILE A 313 4.89 -18.44 -2.78
CA ILE A 313 5.89 -19.08 -1.91
C ILE A 313 6.66 -18.02 -1.12
N ILE A 314 7.11 -16.94 -1.76
CA ILE A 314 7.84 -15.85 -1.09
C ILE A 314 6.98 -15.20 0.01
N TYR A 315 5.70 -14.97 -0.29
CA TYR A 315 4.74 -14.39 0.65
C TYR A 315 4.42 -15.31 1.83
N ASP A 316 4.13 -16.60 1.56
CA ASP A 316 3.76 -17.59 2.59
C ASP A 316 4.88 -17.77 3.64
N TYR A 317 6.15 -17.63 3.23
CA TYR A 317 7.31 -17.69 4.11
C TYR A 317 7.71 -16.32 4.69
N ARG A 318 6.99 -15.23 4.36
CA ARG A 318 7.26 -13.85 4.81
C ARG A 318 8.70 -13.40 4.59
N MET A 319 9.23 -13.71 3.41
CA MET A 319 10.63 -13.43 3.08
C MET A 319 10.85 -11.93 2.90
N LYS A 320 12.05 -11.47 3.28
CA LYS A 320 12.50 -10.09 3.05
C LYS A 320 13.21 -9.96 1.69
N ASP A 321 13.48 -8.72 1.29
CA ASP A 321 14.09 -8.34 0.02
C ASP A 321 15.59 -8.70 -0.13
N ASN A 322 16.16 -9.47 0.80
CA ASN A 322 17.55 -9.95 0.77
C ASN A 322 17.75 -11.07 -0.26
N ILE A 323 16.67 -11.75 -0.66
CA ILE A 323 16.72 -12.85 -1.63
C ILE A 323 16.73 -12.40 -3.09
N VAL A 324 16.52 -11.11 -3.37
CA VAL A 324 16.31 -10.57 -4.73
C VAL A 324 17.43 -10.93 -5.70
N HIS A 325 18.70 -10.85 -5.30
CA HIS A 325 19.82 -11.24 -6.16
C HIS A 325 19.76 -12.72 -6.59
N ARG A 326 19.30 -13.60 -5.68
CA ARG A 326 19.14 -15.04 -5.99
C ARG A 326 17.93 -15.26 -6.90
N LEU A 327 16.83 -14.56 -6.65
CA LEU A 327 15.64 -14.58 -7.53
C LEU A 327 15.97 -14.10 -8.94
N ASN A 328 16.73 -13.01 -9.07
CA ASN A 328 17.16 -12.48 -10.36
C ASN A 328 17.96 -13.53 -11.16
N LYS A 329 18.81 -14.32 -10.48
CA LYS A 329 19.51 -15.43 -11.13
C LYS A 329 18.53 -16.50 -11.62
N ILE A 330 17.56 -16.90 -10.79
CA ILE A 330 16.56 -17.91 -11.15
C ILE A 330 15.75 -17.44 -12.37
N TYR A 331 15.19 -16.23 -12.33
CA TYR A 331 14.33 -15.72 -13.39
C TYR A 331 15.05 -15.34 -14.69
N SER A 332 16.39 -15.22 -14.69
CA SER A 332 17.16 -14.86 -15.88
C SER A 332 17.88 -16.01 -16.56
N SER A 333 18.20 -17.11 -15.84
CA SER A 333 18.95 -18.24 -16.41
C SER A 333 18.17 -19.54 -16.54
N GLU A 334 17.07 -19.71 -15.82
CA GLU A 334 16.36 -20.98 -15.71
C GLU A 334 14.99 -20.94 -16.39
N ASP A 335 14.53 -22.11 -16.86
CA ASP A 335 13.22 -22.26 -17.51
C ASP A 335 12.06 -21.97 -16.55
N ALA A 336 10.98 -21.37 -17.08
CA ALA A 336 9.85 -20.90 -16.29
C ALA A 336 9.18 -22.01 -15.45
N HIS A 337 9.15 -23.25 -15.96
CA HIS A 337 8.58 -24.39 -15.24
C HIS A 337 9.33 -24.71 -13.95
N SER A 338 10.62 -24.38 -13.88
CA SER A 338 11.48 -24.65 -12.73
C SER A 338 11.43 -23.57 -11.65
N TRP A 339 10.87 -22.38 -11.96
CA TRP A 339 10.90 -21.23 -11.05
C TRP A 339 10.29 -21.54 -9.67
N PRO A 340 9.08 -22.11 -9.52
CA PRO A 340 8.51 -22.35 -8.20
C PRO A 340 9.36 -23.28 -7.33
N LEU A 341 9.95 -24.31 -7.94
CA LEU A 341 10.81 -25.27 -7.24
C LEU A 341 12.11 -24.61 -6.78
N LEU A 342 12.78 -23.87 -7.67
CA LEU A 342 14.05 -23.20 -7.35
C LEU A 342 13.85 -22.07 -6.34
N VAL A 343 12.74 -21.33 -6.44
CA VAL A 343 12.35 -20.32 -5.44
C VAL A 343 12.07 -20.99 -4.10
N HIS A 344 11.36 -22.12 -4.07
CA HIS A 344 11.17 -22.87 -2.83
C HIS A 344 12.49 -23.32 -2.20
N ILE A 345 13.42 -23.88 -2.99
CA ILE A 345 14.76 -24.25 -2.49
C ILE A 345 15.50 -23.01 -1.96
N CYS A 346 15.46 -21.89 -2.68
CA CYS A 346 16.09 -20.64 -2.25
C CYS A 346 15.51 -20.12 -0.93
N VAL A 347 14.19 -20.18 -0.77
CA VAL A 347 13.48 -19.78 0.45
C VAL A 347 13.86 -20.71 1.61
N VAL A 348 13.81 -22.02 1.40
CA VAL A 348 14.21 -23.02 2.40
C VAL A 348 15.67 -22.84 2.80
N GLU A 349 16.57 -22.61 1.86
CA GLU A 349 17.98 -22.33 2.18
C GLU A 349 18.17 -20.99 2.90
N ASN A 350 17.35 -19.96 2.68
CA ASN A 350 17.46 -18.74 3.48
C ASN A 350 16.89 -18.92 4.90
N CYS A 351 15.81 -19.70 5.03
CA CYS A 351 15.19 -19.97 6.33
C CYS A 351 15.97 -20.98 7.17
N PHE A 352 16.61 -21.96 6.52
CA PHE A 352 17.21 -23.15 7.16
C PHE A 352 18.66 -23.43 6.73
N GLY A 353 19.11 -22.85 5.61
CA GLY A 353 20.44 -23.06 5.06
C GLY A 353 21.49 -22.18 5.73
N SER A 354 22.32 -22.83 6.53
CA SER A 354 23.62 -22.37 7.02
C SER A 354 23.61 -21.10 7.88
N THR A 355 23.44 -21.31 9.21
CA THR A 355 23.92 -20.52 10.38
C THR A 355 22.90 -20.31 11.49
N ASN A 356 21.75 -20.98 11.51
CA ASN A 356 21.06 -21.18 12.79
C ASN A 356 21.78 -22.31 13.53
N LEU A 357 22.95 -21.99 14.13
CA LEU A 357 23.42 -22.76 15.28
C LEU A 357 22.21 -22.91 16.21
N GLU A 358 21.91 -24.14 16.63
CA GLU A 358 20.85 -24.39 17.61
C GLU A 358 21.03 -23.38 18.74
N GLN A 359 20.08 -22.45 18.86
CA GLN A 359 20.19 -21.35 19.80
C GLN A 359 20.39 -21.96 21.19
N THR A 360 21.35 -21.44 21.95
CA THR A 360 21.59 -21.95 23.29
C THR A 360 20.34 -21.73 24.14
N ILE A 361 20.05 -22.63 25.08
CA ILE A 361 18.91 -22.49 26.00
C ILE A 361 18.87 -21.10 26.66
N SER A 362 20.04 -20.53 26.99
CA SER A 362 20.16 -19.19 27.57
C SER A 362 19.58 -18.10 26.66
N THR A 363 19.94 -18.10 25.36
CA THR A 363 19.47 -17.11 24.40
C THR A 363 17.97 -17.23 24.17
N ILE A 364 17.46 -18.48 24.08
CA ILE A 364 16.02 -18.75 23.93
C ILE A 364 15.26 -18.25 25.17
N LEU A 365 15.76 -18.52 26.37
CA LEU A 365 15.14 -18.05 27.60
C LEU A 365 15.11 -16.53 27.70
N GLU A 366 16.17 -15.84 27.28
CA GLU A 366 16.22 -14.38 27.21
C GLU A 366 15.22 -13.82 26.20
N GLU A 367 15.11 -14.43 25.02
CA GLU A 367 14.14 -14.04 24.00
C GLU A 367 12.70 -14.21 24.50
N ILE A 368 12.38 -15.35 25.12
CA ILE A 368 11.05 -15.59 25.69
C ILE A 368 10.74 -14.58 26.80
N LYS A 369 11.71 -14.25 27.67
CA LYS A 369 11.56 -13.21 28.70
C LYS A 369 11.24 -11.86 28.08
N HIS A 370 12.00 -11.46 27.05
CA HIS A 370 11.84 -10.17 26.38
C HIS A 370 10.48 -10.06 25.68
N LEU A 371 10.10 -11.07 24.88
CA LEU A 371 8.86 -11.07 24.12
C LEU A 371 7.61 -11.07 25.01
N ASN A 372 7.63 -11.84 26.10
CA ASN A 372 6.48 -12.00 26.97
C ASN A 372 6.48 -11.06 28.19
N LYS A 373 7.54 -10.27 28.38
CA LYS A 373 7.75 -9.38 29.55
C LYS A 373 7.58 -10.11 30.88
N ILE A 374 8.02 -11.37 30.95
CA ILE A 374 7.92 -12.22 32.13
C ILE A 374 9.30 -12.43 32.77
N GLN A 375 9.31 -12.60 34.09
CA GLN A 375 10.46 -13.13 34.80
C GLN A 375 10.21 -14.59 35.17
N PHE A 376 11.13 -15.47 34.75
CA PHE A 376 11.12 -16.84 35.21
C PHE A 376 11.74 -16.93 36.60
N SER A 377 10.94 -17.30 37.60
CA SER A 377 11.42 -17.66 38.94
C SER A 377 11.91 -19.11 39.03
N THR A 378 11.61 -19.94 38.03
CA THR A 378 12.01 -21.36 37.97
C THR A 378 13.39 -21.51 37.33
N PRO A 379 14.35 -22.23 37.97
CA PRO A 379 15.68 -22.44 37.42
C PRO A 379 15.69 -23.58 36.38
N PHE A 380 15.23 -23.27 35.16
CA PHE A 380 15.09 -24.28 34.09
C PHE A 380 16.40 -25.01 33.75
N ILE A 381 17.54 -24.29 33.75
CA ILE A 381 18.86 -24.86 33.44
C ILE A 381 19.24 -25.93 34.49
N GLU A 382 19.01 -25.66 35.77
CA GLU A 382 19.27 -26.62 36.85
C GLU A 382 18.38 -27.86 36.73
N ILE A 383 17.11 -27.68 36.36
CA ILE A 383 16.19 -28.80 36.14
C ILE A 383 16.65 -29.66 34.95
N LEU A 384 17.10 -29.05 33.85
CA LEU A 384 17.67 -29.76 32.71
C LEU A 384 18.92 -30.57 33.09
N GLN A 385 19.81 -30.00 33.91
CA GLN A 385 20.96 -30.72 34.44
C GLN A 385 20.53 -31.92 35.30
N ARG A 386 19.52 -31.76 36.17
CA ARG A 386 18.96 -32.85 36.98
C ARG A 386 18.32 -33.95 36.12
N ILE A 387 17.67 -33.61 35.00
CA ILE A 387 17.13 -34.60 34.04
C ILE A 387 18.28 -35.42 33.46
N ASN A 388 19.36 -34.78 33.02
CA ASN A 388 20.53 -35.47 32.48
C ASN A 388 21.19 -36.37 33.54
N GLN A 389 21.30 -35.92 34.79
CA GLN A 389 21.81 -36.74 35.89
C GLN A 389 20.92 -37.96 36.17
N ALA A 390 19.60 -37.78 36.20
CA ALA A 390 18.65 -38.87 36.40
C ALA A 390 18.75 -39.90 35.25
N PHE A 391 18.94 -39.43 34.02
CA PHE A 391 19.07 -40.29 32.83
C PHE A 391 20.28 -41.24 32.90
N GLU A 392 21.40 -40.78 33.43
CA GLU A 392 22.63 -41.58 33.60
C GLU A 392 22.62 -42.42 34.90
N SER A 393 21.63 -42.23 35.78
CA SER A 393 21.51 -42.92 37.07
C SER A 393 20.43 -44.02 37.05
N ASP A 394 20.43 -44.92 38.05
CA ASP A 394 19.29 -45.81 38.31
C ASP A 394 18.11 -45.01 38.88
N SER A 395 16.90 -45.52 38.68
CA SER A 395 15.67 -44.87 39.13
C SER A 395 15.57 -44.85 40.65
N SER A 396 15.25 -43.67 41.19
CA SER A 396 14.96 -43.49 42.61
C SER A 396 13.57 -44.01 42.97
N ILE A 397 12.62 -43.96 42.03
CA ILE A 397 11.23 -44.40 42.21
C ILE A 397 11.15 -45.93 42.19
N CYS A 398 11.77 -46.58 41.21
CA CYS A 398 11.75 -48.02 41.02
C CYS A 398 13.15 -48.51 40.61
N LYS A 399 13.98 -48.84 41.61
CA LYS A 399 15.35 -49.32 41.41
C LYS A 399 15.37 -50.58 40.54
N GLN A 400 16.12 -50.54 39.46
CA GLN A 400 16.28 -51.65 38.53
C GLN A 400 17.75 -52.03 38.32
N GLN A 401 18.66 -51.43 39.11
CA GLN A 401 20.11 -51.69 39.13
C GLN A 401 20.83 -51.35 37.81
N VAL A 402 20.16 -50.62 36.91
CA VAL A 402 20.66 -50.23 35.59
C VAL A 402 20.24 -48.79 35.34
N SER A 403 21.14 -48.00 34.72
CA SER A 403 20.82 -46.61 34.40
C SER A 403 19.62 -46.50 33.45
N ILE A 404 18.83 -45.44 33.61
CA ILE A 404 17.62 -45.20 32.80
C ILE A 404 17.96 -45.18 31.30
N LYS A 405 19.10 -44.62 30.92
CA LYS A 405 19.63 -44.63 29.55
C LYS A 405 19.69 -46.03 28.90
N ASN A 406 19.90 -47.08 29.68
CA ASN A 406 20.06 -48.45 29.18
C ASN A 406 18.78 -49.29 29.33
N TRP A 407 17.67 -48.69 29.78
CA TRP A 407 16.42 -49.43 29.98
C TRP A 407 15.84 -49.96 28.68
N SER A 408 15.16 -51.09 28.79
CA SER A 408 14.32 -51.68 27.76
C SER A 408 12.84 -51.32 27.97
N ILE A 409 11.98 -51.68 27.00
CA ILE A 409 10.53 -51.44 27.09
C ILE A 409 9.91 -52.12 28.33
N SER A 410 10.40 -53.30 28.72
CA SER A 410 9.89 -53.99 29.92
C SER A 410 10.24 -53.23 31.21
N ASN A 411 11.43 -52.63 31.29
CA ASN A 411 11.85 -51.80 32.43
C ASN A 411 10.95 -50.56 32.58
N ILE A 412 10.59 -49.92 31.46
CA ILE A 412 9.69 -48.75 31.44
C ILE A 412 8.28 -49.17 31.88
N LYS A 413 7.77 -50.31 31.38
CA LYS A 413 6.45 -50.84 31.80
C LYS A 413 6.41 -51.19 33.29
N ALA A 414 7.50 -51.73 33.84
CA ALA A 414 7.62 -52.02 35.26
C ALA A 414 7.60 -50.73 36.09
N TRP A 415 8.41 -49.74 35.70
CA TRP A 415 8.45 -48.42 36.33
C TRP A 415 7.08 -47.74 36.30
N ALA A 416 6.39 -47.73 35.16
CA ALA A 416 5.06 -47.13 35.02
C ALA A 416 4.01 -47.80 35.91
N SER A 417 4.09 -49.12 36.10
CA SER A 417 3.20 -49.85 37.00
C SER A 417 3.44 -49.49 38.46
N TYR A 418 4.71 -49.38 38.83
CA TYR A 418 5.13 -49.05 40.18
C TYR A 418 4.76 -47.60 40.54
N SER A 419 5.01 -46.66 39.62
CA SER A 419 4.77 -45.23 39.84
C SER A 419 3.29 -44.89 40.01
N VAL A 420 2.41 -45.53 39.24
CA VAL A 420 0.95 -45.34 39.36
C VAL A 420 0.39 -46.00 40.63
N SER A 421 0.87 -47.19 41.01
CA SER A 421 0.35 -47.93 42.18
C SER A 421 0.71 -47.31 43.53
N HIS A 422 1.81 -46.56 43.62
CA HIS A 422 2.27 -45.98 44.88
C HIS A 422 1.73 -44.55 45.12
N GLY A 423 0.83 -44.02 44.29
CA GLY A 423 0.12 -42.75 44.54
C GLY A 423 1.02 -41.51 44.63
N GLN A 424 2.30 -41.60 44.30
CA GLN A 424 3.31 -40.56 44.53
C GLN A 424 3.25 -39.41 43.51
N ILE A 425 2.47 -39.54 42.44
CA ILE A 425 2.54 -38.64 41.29
C ILE A 425 1.76 -37.33 41.51
N ASP A 426 0.74 -37.32 42.37
CA ASP A 426 -0.04 -36.10 42.66
C ASP A 426 0.65 -35.16 43.68
N SER A 427 1.55 -35.67 44.54
CA SER A 427 2.11 -34.91 45.68
C SER A 427 3.59 -34.53 45.59
N MET A 428 4.33 -34.88 44.53
CA MET A 428 5.79 -34.60 44.44
C MET A 428 6.26 -34.10 43.06
N GLU A 429 5.51 -33.18 42.46
CA GLU A 429 5.78 -32.66 41.11
C GLU A 429 7.16 -32.03 40.88
N ARG A 430 7.82 -31.50 41.92
CA ARG A 430 9.15 -30.89 41.75
C ARG A 430 10.31 -31.85 41.95
N GLU A 431 10.10 -32.89 42.75
CA GLU A 431 11.19 -33.76 43.16
C GLU A 431 11.48 -34.82 42.09
N TYR A 432 10.42 -35.43 41.55
CA TYR A 432 10.55 -36.56 40.61
C TYR A 432 10.36 -36.21 39.13
N LEU A 433 9.96 -34.98 38.80
CA LEU A 433 9.84 -34.55 37.40
C LEU A 433 11.12 -34.81 36.58
N PRO A 434 12.35 -34.59 37.11
CA PRO A 434 13.56 -34.92 36.37
C PRO A 434 13.67 -36.39 35.99
N GLU A 435 13.29 -37.29 36.89
CA GLU A 435 13.31 -38.73 36.63
C GLU A 435 12.21 -39.14 35.64
N ILE A 436 10.99 -38.61 35.81
CA ILE A 436 9.88 -38.86 34.88
C ILE A 436 10.29 -38.48 33.45
N LEU A 437 10.89 -37.29 33.27
CA LEU A 437 11.37 -36.83 31.97
C LEU A 437 12.53 -37.66 31.45
N ALA A 438 13.43 -38.15 32.31
CA ALA A 438 14.50 -39.06 31.91
C ALA A 438 13.96 -40.40 31.38
N VAL A 439 12.95 -40.99 32.05
CA VAL A 439 12.29 -42.23 31.59
C VAL A 439 11.56 -42.00 30.27
N ILE A 440 10.83 -40.89 30.13
CA ILE A 440 10.15 -40.54 28.88
C ILE A 440 11.14 -40.30 27.74
N ARG A 441 12.26 -39.61 28.02
CA ARG A 441 13.35 -39.43 27.05
C ARG A 441 13.86 -40.78 26.53
N ARG A 442 14.07 -41.75 27.41
CA ARG A 442 14.45 -43.11 27.01
C ARG A 442 13.36 -43.78 26.16
N ALA A 443 12.10 -43.65 26.56
CA ALA A 443 10.98 -44.24 25.83
C ALA A 443 10.85 -43.68 24.41
N ILE A 444 11.10 -42.37 24.21
CA ILE A 444 11.10 -41.73 22.89
C ILE A 444 12.23 -42.30 22.03
N TYR A 445 13.44 -42.41 22.58
CA TYR A 445 14.56 -43.00 21.86
C TYR A 445 14.23 -44.43 21.38
N LEU A 446 13.61 -45.25 22.24
CA LEU A 446 13.19 -46.61 21.88
C LEU A 446 12.05 -46.66 20.84
N HIS A 447 11.25 -45.60 20.74
CA HIS A 447 10.11 -45.55 19.81
C HIS A 447 10.51 -45.04 18.42
N VAL A 448 11.18 -43.88 18.35
CA VAL A 448 11.47 -43.18 17.09
C VAL A 448 12.96 -43.17 16.71
N ASN A 449 13.85 -43.67 17.59
CA ASN A 449 15.30 -43.67 17.38
C ASN A 449 15.93 -42.26 17.24
N PHE A 450 15.35 -41.26 17.91
CA PHE A 450 15.91 -39.91 18.03
C PHE A 450 16.00 -39.51 19.50
N GLU A 451 17.04 -38.75 19.85
CA GLU A 451 17.17 -38.15 21.18
C GLU A 451 16.27 -36.92 21.31
N VAL A 452 15.64 -36.75 22.47
CA VAL A 452 14.84 -35.56 22.77
C VAL A 452 15.79 -34.37 22.92
N ARG A 453 15.54 -33.33 22.13
CA ARG A 453 16.36 -32.10 22.16
C ARG A 453 16.08 -31.29 23.41
N GLU A 454 17.07 -30.53 23.87
CA GLU A 454 16.92 -29.73 25.09
C GLU A 454 15.82 -28.66 24.96
N ILE A 455 15.60 -28.12 23.76
CA ILE A 455 14.51 -27.18 23.46
C ILE A 455 13.14 -27.84 23.65
N GLN A 456 12.99 -29.11 23.29
CA GLN A 456 11.75 -29.86 23.50
C GLN A 456 11.50 -30.11 24.99
N LEU A 457 12.55 -30.44 25.75
CA LEU A 457 12.47 -30.54 27.21
C LEU A 457 12.12 -29.18 27.85
N LEU A 458 12.72 -28.09 27.37
CA LEU A 458 12.43 -26.74 27.83
C LEU A 458 10.96 -26.38 27.58
N ALA A 459 10.42 -26.68 26.40
CA ALA A 459 9.01 -26.48 26.08
C ALA A 459 8.08 -27.20 27.09
N ILE A 460 8.40 -28.44 27.46
CA ILE A 460 7.66 -29.19 28.49
C ILE A 460 7.77 -28.53 29.85
N LEU A 461 8.96 -28.12 30.28
CA LEU A 461 9.15 -27.44 31.55
C LEU A 461 8.38 -26.13 31.63
N ILE A 462 8.32 -25.37 30.52
CA ILE A 462 7.52 -24.15 30.42
C ILE A 462 6.03 -24.48 30.53
N ILE A 463 5.53 -25.49 29.79
CA ILE A 463 4.11 -25.92 29.86
C ILE A 463 3.73 -26.37 31.26
N LEU A 464 4.61 -27.07 31.97
CA LEU A 464 4.34 -27.61 33.30
C LEU A 464 4.56 -26.63 34.44
N ASN A 465 5.18 -25.47 34.20
CA ASN A 465 5.43 -24.48 35.23
C ASN A 465 4.10 -24.05 35.91
N ARG A 466 4.05 -23.90 37.23
CA ARG A 466 2.79 -23.54 37.92
C ARG A 466 2.74 -22.09 38.39
N ASN A 467 3.78 -21.30 38.12
CA ASN A 467 3.88 -19.92 38.60
C ASN A 467 2.94 -18.93 37.88
N HIS A 468 2.11 -19.42 36.95
CA HIS A 468 1.07 -18.64 36.28
C HIS A 468 -0.20 -19.47 36.24
N ASP A 469 -1.31 -18.90 36.75
CA ASP A 469 -2.63 -19.50 36.71
C ASP A 469 -3.18 -19.45 35.27
N GLY A 470 -3.19 -20.58 34.58
CA GLY A 470 -3.75 -20.71 33.23
C GLY A 470 -3.06 -21.74 32.32
N GLY A 471 -3.70 -22.03 31.19
CA GLY A 471 -3.06 -22.78 30.09
C GLY A 471 -1.96 -21.96 29.40
N ARG A 472 -1.13 -22.61 28.58
CA ARG A 472 -0.05 -21.94 27.83
C ARG A 472 -0.14 -22.20 26.33
N LEU A 473 0.22 -21.18 25.56
CA LEU A 473 0.41 -21.27 24.12
C LEU A 473 1.90 -21.23 23.83
N LEU A 474 2.41 -22.25 23.14
CA LEU A 474 3.82 -22.32 22.73
C LEU A 474 3.91 -22.21 21.21
N GLN A 475 4.69 -21.25 20.74
CA GLN A 475 5.04 -21.13 19.34
C GLN A 475 6.21 -22.06 19.02
N ILE A 476 5.90 -23.20 18.40
CA ILE A 476 6.89 -24.19 17.97
C ILE A 476 6.86 -24.25 16.45
N LEU A 477 8.00 -23.97 15.80
CA LEU A 477 8.12 -23.96 14.35
C LEU A 477 7.92 -25.35 13.73
N THR A 478 7.64 -25.39 12.44
CA THR A 478 7.52 -26.66 11.69
C THR A 478 8.89 -27.33 11.59
N GLY A 479 8.94 -28.64 11.76
CA GLY A 479 10.20 -29.39 11.86
C GLY A 479 10.74 -29.54 13.29
N GLU A 480 10.28 -28.71 14.25
CA GLU A 480 10.83 -28.75 15.62
C GLU A 480 10.32 -29.90 16.52
N GLY A 481 9.48 -30.78 15.98
CA GLY A 481 8.96 -31.95 16.71
C GLY A 481 7.79 -31.64 17.64
N LYS A 482 6.81 -30.85 17.16
CA LYS A 482 5.56 -30.55 17.88
C LYS A 482 4.86 -31.82 18.41
N SER A 483 4.73 -32.85 17.59
CA SER A 483 4.08 -34.11 17.98
C SER A 483 4.81 -34.79 19.14
N THR A 484 6.15 -34.76 19.16
CA THR A 484 6.96 -35.27 20.27
C THR A 484 6.67 -34.53 21.57
N ILE A 485 6.63 -33.20 21.54
CA ILE A 485 6.31 -32.37 22.72
C ILE A 485 4.90 -32.72 23.25
N VAL A 486 3.92 -32.80 22.37
CA VAL A 486 2.54 -33.18 22.76
C VAL A 486 2.51 -34.57 23.40
N SER A 487 3.18 -35.56 22.81
CA SER A 487 3.22 -36.93 23.34
C SER A 487 3.89 -37.03 24.70
N ILE A 488 4.98 -36.28 24.95
CA ILE A 488 5.62 -36.19 26.28
C ILE A 488 4.61 -35.66 27.29
N LEU A 489 3.96 -34.53 26.98
CA LEU A 489 3.00 -33.90 27.87
C LEU A 489 1.83 -34.85 28.19
N THR A 490 1.32 -35.56 27.17
CA THR A 490 0.25 -36.55 27.32
C THR A 490 0.62 -37.65 28.30
N VAL A 491 1.82 -38.23 28.19
CA VAL A 491 2.28 -39.27 29.13
C VAL A 491 2.37 -38.71 30.55
N ILE A 492 2.95 -37.53 30.74
CA ILE A 492 3.08 -36.91 32.07
C ILE A 492 1.70 -36.71 32.71
N LYS A 493 0.75 -36.10 31.98
CA LYS A 493 -0.60 -35.86 32.48
C LYS A 493 -1.39 -37.15 32.71
N SER A 494 -1.20 -38.15 31.87
CA SER A 494 -1.87 -39.45 32.04
C SER A 494 -1.34 -40.22 33.25
N LEU A 495 -0.02 -40.15 33.51
CA LEU A 495 0.58 -40.71 34.72
C LEU A 495 0.10 -39.99 35.99
N GLN A 496 -0.31 -38.72 35.89
CA GLN A 496 -1.01 -37.97 36.95
C GLN A 496 -2.49 -38.38 37.12
N GLY A 497 -2.94 -39.44 36.45
CA GLY A 497 -4.34 -39.89 36.50
C GLY A 497 -5.31 -38.95 35.77
N LYS A 498 -4.83 -38.06 34.90
CA LYS A 498 -5.69 -37.21 34.06
C LYS A 498 -6.02 -37.89 32.75
N HIS A 499 -7.23 -37.69 32.25
CA HIS A 499 -7.56 -37.96 30.86
C HIS A 499 -7.12 -36.78 30.00
N VAL A 500 -6.52 -37.07 28.84
CA VAL A 500 -5.92 -36.05 27.97
C VAL A 500 -6.58 -36.12 26.60
N ASP A 501 -7.21 -35.02 26.19
CA ASP A 501 -7.75 -34.85 24.85
C ASP A 501 -6.77 -34.04 23.99
N ILE A 502 -6.41 -34.58 22.83
CA ILE A 502 -5.55 -33.91 21.85
C ILE A 502 -6.41 -33.49 20.67
N ILE A 503 -6.53 -32.17 20.46
CA ILE A 503 -7.32 -31.58 19.38
C ILE A 503 -6.40 -31.29 18.18
N THR A 504 -6.74 -31.81 17.01
CA THR A 504 -6.05 -31.55 15.74
C THR A 504 -6.97 -30.81 14.77
N SER A 505 -6.40 -30.21 13.72
CA SER A 505 -7.17 -29.46 12.72
C SER A 505 -7.93 -30.33 11.71
N SER A 506 -7.65 -31.65 11.66
CA SER A 506 -8.34 -32.57 10.77
C SER A 506 -8.37 -34.01 11.29
N MET A 507 -9.41 -34.74 10.88
CA MET A 507 -9.60 -36.16 11.23
C MET A 507 -8.43 -37.04 10.74
N MET A 508 -7.85 -36.71 9.59
CA MET A 508 -6.70 -37.42 9.02
C MET A 508 -5.46 -37.28 9.91
N LEU A 509 -5.20 -36.08 10.44
CA LEU A 509 -4.11 -35.84 11.37
C LEU A 509 -4.34 -36.57 12.70
N ALA A 510 -5.58 -36.57 13.22
CA ALA A 510 -5.91 -37.30 14.44
C ALA A 510 -5.67 -38.82 14.29
N LYS A 511 -6.14 -39.41 13.18
CA LYS A 511 -5.96 -40.85 12.88
C LYS A 511 -4.49 -41.21 12.75
N ARG A 512 -3.73 -40.42 12.00
CA ARG A 512 -2.28 -40.62 11.81
C ARG A 512 -1.55 -40.59 13.15
N ASP A 513 -1.73 -39.54 13.93
CA ASP A 513 -0.96 -39.30 15.15
C ASP A 513 -1.27 -40.35 16.23
N VAL A 514 -2.54 -40.77 16.37
CA VAL A 514 -2.90 -41.87 17.28
C VAL A 514 -2.25 -43.17 16.86
N ASN A 515 -2.30 -43.53 15.56
CA ASN A 515 -1.71 -44.77 15.07
C ASN A 515 -0.19 -44.79 15.24
N GLU A 516 0.47 -43.67 14.97
CA GLU A 516 1.92 -43.52 15.08
C GLU A 516 2.40 -43.61 16.53
N TRP A 517 1.73 -42.93 17.46
CA TRP A 517 2.18 -42.80 18.85
C TRP A 517 1.61 -43.84 19.81
N LYS A 518 0.64 -44.67 19.39
CA LYS A 518 0.06 -45.74 20.22
C LYS A 518 1.10 -46.69 20.82
N PRO A 519 2.14 -47.17 20.08
CA PRO A 519 3.18 -48.02 20.66
C PRO A 519 3.95 -47.34 21.80
N PHE A 520 4.21 -46.04 21.68
CA PHE A 520 4.86 -45.25 22.73
C PHE A 520 3.99 -45.15 23.99
N TYR A 521 2.71 -44.82 23.85
CA TYR A 521 1.78 -44.77 24.99
C TYR A 521 1.66 -46.12 25.72
N GLN A 522 1.69 -47.23 24.97
CA GLN A 522 1.67 -48.58 25.54
C GLN A 522 2.90 -48.93 26.38
N MET A 523 4.05 -48.27 26.18
CA MET A 523 5.23 -48.44 27.06
C MET A 523 4.92 -48.00 28.50
N PHE A 524 4.00 -47.05 28.67
CA PHE A 524 3.53 -46.53 29.95
C PHE A 524 2.18 -47.14 30.39
N LYS A 525 1.75 -48.24 29.74
CA LYS A 525 0.44 -48.88 29.97
C LYS A 525 -0.76 -47.95 29.72
N LEU A 526 -0.60 -46.95 28.85
CA LEU A 526 -1.66 -46.04 28.45
C LEU A 526 -2.35 -46.54 27.18
N THR A 527 -3.63 -46.19 27.04
CA THR A 527 -4.43 -46.42 25.83
C THR A 527 -4.68 -45.11 25.10
N ALA A 528 -4.66 -45.14 23.77
CA ALA A 528 -4.99 -44.01 22.92
C ALA A 528 -6.00 -44.41 21.84
N ALA A 529 -6.93 -43.51 21.54
CA ALA A 529 -7.97 -43.66 20.53
C ALA A 529 -8.21 -42.29 19.86
N HIS A 530 -8.85 -42.30 18.69
CA HIS A 530 -9.30 -41.08 17.99
C HIS A 530 -10.84 -41.08 17.90
N ASN A 531 -11.46 -39.90 17.99
CA ASN A 531 -12.91 -39.75 17.93
C ASN A 531 -13.43 -39.56 16.47
N ASN A 532 -13.01 -40.45 15.57
CA ASN A 532 -13.48 -40.38 14.19
C ASN A 532 -14.69 -41.31 14.05
N ASP A 533 -15.87 -40.71 13.93
CA ASP A 533 -17.06 -41.40 13.44
C ASP A 533 -16.86 -41.66 11.94
N GLU A 534 -16.53 -42.89 11.56
CA GLU A 534 -16.48 -43.31 10.15
C GLU A 534 -17.91 -43.46 9.55
N THR A 535 -18.96 -43.02 10.26
CA THR A 535 -20.28 -42.81 9.67
C THR A 535 -20.21 -41.58 8.78
N ASN A 536 -20.02 -41.82 7.49
CA ASN A 536 -20.21 -40.82 6.44
C ASN A 536 -21.51 -40.06 6.70
N TYR A 537 -21.42 -38.78 7.08
CA TYR A 537 -22.51 -37.85 6.86
C TYR A 537 -22.62 -37.70 5.33
N VAL A 538 -23.46 -38.54 4.72
CA VAL A 538 -23.84 -38.50 3.30
C VAL A 538 -24.66 -37.25 3.02
#